data_AF-A0A0L7RKI7-F1
#
_entry.id   AF-A0A0L7RKI7-F1
#
_cell.length_a   1.000
_cell.length_b   1.000
_cell.length_c   1.000
_cell.angle_alpha   90.00
_cell.angle_beta   90.00
_cell.angle_gamma   90.00
#
_symmetry.space_group_name_H-M   'P 1'
#
loop_
_entity.id
_entity.type
_entity.pdbx_description
1 polymer ?
#
loop_
_entity_poly.entity_id
_entity_poly.type
_entity_poly.pdbx_seq_one_letter_code
_entity_poly.pdbx_strand_id
1 'polypeptide(L)'
;MYGLELWGFKGRAEIEKIQVGYIKWTLGLDIRTPGYLVLEESKREKLRVKAGIRVWKFEEGVRKDVGRKIVKECLKGKEANKEQTRTGKEREEYLKRNGLNQAGVDELRKEEREVTERIRRRDKGVQQQR
;
A
#
# COMPACT_ATOMS: atom_id res chain seq x y z
N MET A 1 2.38 1.90 -19.59
CA MET A 1 2.20 0.54 -19.03
C MET A 1 2.36 0.43 -17.49
N TYR A 2 2.65 1.49 -16.72
CA TYR A 2 2.90 1.37 -15.27
C TYR A 2 1.66 1.41 -14.34
N GLY A 3 0.44 1.52 -14.86
CA GLY A 3 -0.75 1.77 -14.01
C GLY A 3 -1.35 0.55 -13.34
N LEU A 4 -1.57 -0.50 -14.14
CA LEU A 4 -2.27 -1.72 -13.71
C LEU A 4 -1.52 -2.50 -12.62
N GLU A 5 -0.20 -2.36 -12.53
CA GLU A 5 0.64 -3.08 -11.58
C GLU A 5 0.79 -2.40 -10.21
N LEU A 6 0.52 -1.09 -10.12
CA LEU A 6 0.84 -0.30 -8.92
C LEU A 6 -0.18 -0.50 -7.79
N TRP A 7 -1.46 -0.67 -8.12
CA TRP A 7 -2.55 -0.80 -7.14
C TRP A 7 -3.27 -2.15 -7.18
N GLY A 8 -2.86 -3.08 -8.05
CA GLY A 8 -3.37 -4.45 -8.16
C GLY A 8 -3.06 -5.33 -6.94
N PHE A 9 -3.58 -4.96 -5.77
CA PHE A 9 -3.28 -5.57 -4.48
C PHE A 9 -4.10 -6.83 -4.19
N LYS A 10 -5.18 -7.05 -4.94
CA LYS A 10 -6.17 -8.09 -4.63
C LYS A 10 -5.57 -9.51 -4.64
N GLY A 11 -4.54 -9.78 -5.44
CA GLY A 11 -3.87 -11.09 -5.52
C GLY A 11 -2.65 -11.29 -4.61
N ARG A 12 -2.29 -10.32 -3.75
CA ARG A 12 -1.12 -10.44 -2.87
C ARG A 12 -1.43 -10.97 -1.47
N ALA A 13 -2.70 -11.07 -1.09
CA ALA A 13 -3.07 -11.57 0.24
C ALA A 13 -2.73 -13.06 0.40
N GLU A 14 -2.92 -13.86 -0.64
CA GLU A 14 -2.54 -15.27 -0.69
C GLU A 14 -1.02 -15.42 -0.58
N ILE A 15 -0.27 -14.59 -1.32
CA ILE A 15 1.20 -14.59 -1.28
C ILE A 15 1.71 -14.21 0.11
N GLU A 16 1.11 -13.21 0.76
CA GLU A 16 1.46 -12.82 2.12
C GLU A 16 1.20 -13.94 3.14
N LYS A 17 0.11 -14.71 2.97
CA LYS A 17 -0.16 -15.89 3.81
C LYS A 17 0.91 -16.97 3.62
N ILE A 18 1.30 -17.26 2.38
CA ILE A 18 2.37 -18.22 2.08
C ILE A 18 3.69 -17.77 2.71
N GLN A 19 4.03 -16.48 2.62
CA GLN A 19 5.25 -15.95 3.23
C GLN A 19 5.26 -16.13 4.75
N VAL A 20 4.14 -15.83 5.44
CA VAL A 20 4.03 -16.04 6.88
C VAL A 20 4.13 -17.53 7.23
N GLY A 21 3.46 -18.41 6.45
CA GLY A 21 3.55 -19.86 6.63
C GLY A 21 4.97 -20.38 6.45
N TYR A 22 5.70 -19.88 5.45
CA TYR A 22 7.09 -20.23 5.22
C TYR A 22 8.00 -19.79 6.38
N ILE A 23 7.80 -18.58 6.91
CA ILE A 23 8.56 -18.09 8.07
C ILE A 23 8.29 -18.98 9.29
N LYS A 24 7.02 -19.31 9.56
CA LYS A 24 6.66 -20.24 10.64
C LYS A 24 7.36 -21.58 10.49
N TRP A 25 7.29 -22.17 9.30
CA TRP A 25 7.91 -23.46 9.02
C TRP A 25 9.43 -23.42 9.19
N THR A 26 10.09 -22.39 8.66
CA THR A 26 11.55 -22.20 8.76
C THR A 26 12.00 -22.02 10.21
N LEU A 27 11.20 -21.36 11.04
CA LEU A 27 11.52 -21.08 12.44
C LEU A 27 10.95 -22.12 13.42
N GLY A 28 10.28 -23.18 12.92
CA GLY A 28 9.66 -24.19 13.77
C GLY A 28 8.51 -23.68 14.66
N LEU A 29 7.83 -22.61 14.25
CA LEU A 29 6.71 -22.03 15.00
C LEU A 29 5.44 -22.86 14.84
N ASP A 30 4.60 -22.86 15.87
CA ASP A 30 3.26 -23.47 15.82
C ASP A 30 2.47 -22.88 14.64
N ILE A 31 1.77 -23.75 13.91
CA ILE A 31 0.85 -23.34 12.85
C ILE A 31 -0.19 -22.34 13.38
N ARG A 32 -0.57 -22.45 14.66
CA ARG A 32 -1.50 -21.56 15.37
C ARG A 32 -0.90 -20.21 15.75
N THR A 33 0.43 -20.01 15.69
CA THR A 33 1.05 -18.72 16.02
C THR A 33 0.42 -17.60 15.16
N PRO A 34 -0.13 -16.54 15.75
CA PRO A 34 -0.73 -15.45 14.98
C PRO A 34 0.24 -14.83 13.97
N GLY A 35 -0.21 -14.64 12.73
CA GLY A 35 0.66 -14.13 11.67
C GLY A 35 1.17 -12.70 11.90
N TYR A 36 0.52 -11.92 12.76
CA TYR A 36 1.00 -10.59 13.13
C TYR A 36 2.23 -10.63 14.03
N LEU A 37 2.26 -11.55 15.00
CA LEU A 37 3.44 -11.78 15.84
C LEU A 37 4.63 -12.21 14.97
N VAL A 38 4.40 -13.14 14.04
CA VAL A 38 5.46 -13.59 13.11
C VAL A 38 6.07 -12.42 12.33
N LEU A 39 5.24 -11.51 11.83
CA LEU A 39 5.69 -10.34 11.07
C LEU A 39 6.41 -9.30 11.96
N GLU A 40 5.90 -9.09 13.18
CA GLU A 40 6.49 -8.17 14.15
C GLU A 40 7.87 -8.64 14.61
N GLU A 41 7.98 -9.88 15.08
CA GLU A 41 9.23 -10.49 15.55
C GLU A 41 10.27 -10.61 14.44
N SER A 42 9.84 -10.96 13.21
CA SER A 42 10.76 -11.02 12.06
C SER A 42 11.11 -9.64 11.49
N LYS A 43 10.60 -8.54 12.07
CA LYS A 43 10.73 -7.17 11.56
C LYS A 43 10.34 -7.05 10.08
N ARG A 44 9.37 -7.85 9.63
CA ARG A 44 8.90 -7.87 8.24
C ARG A 44 7.57 -7.13 8.10
N GLU A 45 7.52 -6.28 7.08
CA GLU A 45 6.28 -5.64 6.65
C GLU A 45 5.60 -6.45 5.54
N LYS A 46 4.27 -6.42 5.52
CA LYS A 46 3.48 -6.97 4.41
C LYS A 46 3.85 -6.34 3.07
N LEU A 47 3.80 -7.15 2.02
CA LEU A 47 4.06 -6.71 0.65
C LEU A 47 3.16 -5.53 0.24
N ARG A 48 1.91 -5.54 0.70
CA ARG A 48 0.94 -4.47 0.44
C ARG A 48 1.36 -3.11 1.00
N VAL A 49 1.97 -3.11 2.19
CA VAL A 49 2.47 -1.88 2.83
C VAL A 49 3.66 -1.34 2.05
N LYS A 50 4.63 -2.22 1.75
CA LYS A 50 5.83 -1.84 0.99
C LYS A 50 5.50 -1.29 -0.40
N ALA A 51 4.60 -1.95 -1.11
CA ALA A 51 4.20 -1.53 -2.45
C ALA A 51 3.36 -0.24 -2.39
N GLY A 52 2.42 -0.08 -1.45
CA GLY A 52 1.67 1.17 -1.28
C GLY A 52 2.58 2.37 -0.98
N ILE A 53 3.58 2.19 -0.10
CA ILE A 53 4.60 3.21 0.16
C ILE A 53 5.41 3.54 -1.09
N ARG A 54 5.83 2.51 -1.86
CA ARG A 54 6.60 2.71 -3.09
C ARG A 54 5.80 3.49 -4.12
N VAL A 55 4.53 3.16 -4.29
CA VAL A 55 3.63 3.85 -5.23
C VAL A 55 3.42 5.29 -4.79
N TRP A 56 3.17 5.52 -3.49
CA TRP A 56 3.05 6.86 -2.92
C TRP A 56 4.28 7.71 -3.21
N LYS A 57 5.48 7.22 -2.89
CA LYS A 57 6.75 7.92 -3.15
C LYS A 57 6.97 8.21 -4.63
N PHE A 58 6.60 7.27 -5.50
CA PHE A 58 6.69 7.47 -6.95
C PHE A 58 5.74 8.58 -7.43
N GLU A 59 4.47 8.55 -7.03
CA GLU A 59 3.50 9.57 -7.42
C GLU A 59 3.92 10.96 -6.91
N GLU A 60 4.33 11.08 -5.64
CA GLU A 60 4.81 12.35 -5.08
C GLU A 60 6.09 12.84 -5.75
N GLY A 61 7.04 11.92 -6.03
CA GLY A 61 8.25 12.24 -6.79
C GLY A 61 7.91 12.77 -8.19
N VAL A 62 6.96 12.12 -8.89
CA VAL A 62 6.49 12.60 -10.19
C VAL A 62 5.83 13.97 -10.07
N ARG A 63 5.07 14.27 -9.01
CA ARG A 63 4.44 15.59 -8.82
C ARG A 63 5.46 16.70 -8.57
N LYS A 64 6.49 16.44 -7.74
CA LYS A 64 7.53 17.42 -7.40
C LYS A 64 8.55 17.65 -8.52
N ASP A 65 8.87 16.64 -9.31
CA ASP A 65 9.91 16.69 -10.36
C ASP A 65 9.51 17.57 -11.57
N VAL A 66 10.34 18.53 -11.95
CA VAL A 66 10.05 19.46 -13.07
C VAL A 66 10.25 18.81 -14.45
N GLY A 67 11.12 17.81 -14.57
CA GLY A 67 11.50 17.18 -15.84
C GLY A 67 10.55 16.09 -16.34
N ARG A 68 9.69 15.54 -15.48
CA ARG A 68 8.79 14.41 -15.83
C ARG A 68 7.44 14.81 -16.43
N LYS A 69 7.42 15.72 -17.40
CA LYS A 69 6.19 16.32 -17.96
C LYS A 69 5.18 15.29 -18.52
N ILE A 70 5.66 14.28 -19.27
CA ILE A 70 4.81 13.23 -19.85
C ILE A 70 4.19 12.36 -18.74
N VAL A 71 4.98 11.98 -17.74
CA VAL A 71 4.51 11.13 -16.63
C VAL A 71 3.53 11.88 -15.75
N LYS A 72 3.72 13.20 -15.55
CA LYS A 72 2.76 14.09 -14.89
C LYS A 72 1.42 14.12 -15.60
N GLU A 73 1.40 14.34 -16.92
CA GLU A 73 0.15 14.34 -17.71
C GLU A 73 -0.52 12.96 -17.68
N CYS A 74 0.24 11.87 -17.76
CA CYS A 74 -0.28 10.51 -17.60
C CYS A 74 -0.91 10.28 -16.22
N LEU A 75 -0.31 10.84 -15.16
CA LEU A 75 -0.83 10.74 -13.79
C LEU A 75 -2.14 11.53 -13.65
N LYS A 76 -2.20 12.76 -14.17
CA LYS A 76 -3.42 13.58 -14.20
C LYS A 76 -4.56 12.88 -14.95
N GLY A 77 -4.29 12.33 -16.14
CA GLY A 77 -5.29 11.62 -16.93
C GLY A 77 -5.85 10.38 -16.22
N LYS A 78 -5.04 9.69 -15.41
CA LYS A 78 -5.51 8.59 -14.55
C LYS A 78 -6.35 9.05 -13.38
N GLU A 79 -5.98 10.16 -12.74
CA GLU A 79 -6.76 10.72 -11.64
C GLU A 79 -8.14 11.21 -12.11
N ALA A 80 -8.24 11.71 -13.34
CA ALA A 80 -9.50 12.05 -13.98
C ALA A 80 -10.37 10.81 -14.28
N ASN A 81 -9.78 9.68 -14.69
CA ASN A 81 -10.48 8.43 -15.02
C ASN A 81 -10.49 7.40 -13.87
N LYS A 82 -10.33 7.85 -12.62
CA LYS A 82 -10.21 6.97 -11.45
C LYS A 82 -11.44 6.09 -11.20
N GLU A 83 -12.64 6.56 -11.53
CA GLU A 83 -13.90 5.84 -11.28
C GLU A 83 -14.18 4.74 -12.31
N GLN A 84 -13.67 4.92 -13.53
CA GLN A 84 -13.90 3.99 -14.65
C GLN A 84 -12.86 2.86 -14.71
N THR A 85 -11.70 3.02 -14.08
CA THR A 85 -10.61 2.03 -14.13
C THR A 85 -10.60 1.11 -12.91
N ARG A 86 -10.39 -0.19 -13.14
CA ARG A 86 -10.21 -1.20 -12.07
C ARG A 86 -9.15 -0.76 -11.05
N THR A 87 -8.02 -0.25 -11.53
CA THR A 87 -6.91 0.23 -10.71
C THR A 87 -7.29 1.42 -9.84
N GLY A 88 -8.16 2.32 -10.33
CA GLY A 88 -8.62 3.46 -9.53
C GLY A 88 -9.52 3.03 -8.38
N LYS A 89 -10.41 2.05 -8.60
CA LYS A 89 -11.21 1.41 -7.54
C LYS A 89 -10.32 0.70 -6.51
N GLU A 90 -9.33 -0.05 -6.94
CA GLU A 90 -8.39 -0.75 -6.05
C GLU A 90 -7.57 0.24 -5.20
N ARG A 91 -7.16 1.38 -5.78
CA ARG A 91 -6.51 2.49 -5.04
C ARG A 91 -7.44 3.06 -3.98
N GLU A 92 -8.69 3.31 -4.33
CA GLU A 92 -9.68 3.87 -3.41
C GLU A 92 -9.96 2.90 -2.24
N GLU A 93 -10.15 1.62 -2.51
CA GLU A 93 -10.30 0.58 -1.48
C GLU A 93 -9.10 0.51 -0.54
N TYR A 94 -7.88 0.59 -1.08
CA TYR A 94 -6.64 0.61 -0.30
C TYR A 94 -6.58 1.84 0.62
N LEU A 95 -6.90 3.02 0.11
CA LEU A 95 -6.92 4.25 0.89
C LEU A 95 -8.00 4.20 1.98
N LYS A 96 -9.22 3.76 1.64
CA LYS A 96 -10.33 3.59 2.61
C LYS A 96 -9.95 2.66 3.75
N ARG A 97 -9.32 1.52 3.45
CA ARG A 97 -8.82 0.58 4.46
C ARG A 97 -7.81 1.25 5.41
N ASN A 98 -6.97 2.13 4.89
CA ASN A 98 -6.01 2.91 5.66
C ASN A 98 -6.64 4.15 6.35
N GLY A 99 -7.96 4.32 6.29
CA GLY A 99 -8.67 5.45 6.90
C GLY A 99 -8.47 6.77 6.14
N LEU A 100 -8.11 6.70 4.87
CA LEU A 100 -7.89 7.86 4.01
C LEU A 100 -8.99 7.92 2.96
N ASN A 101 -9.71 9.05 2.93
CA ASN A 101 -10.52 9.45 1.78
C ASN A 101 -9.68 10.35 0.85
N GLN A 102 -10.21 10.68 -0.33
CA GLN A 102 -9.49 11.53 -1.29
C GLN A 102 -9.14 12.90 -0.69
N ALA A 103 -10.05 13.50 0.08
CA ALA A 103 -9.82 14.76 0.78
C ALA A 103 -8.66 14.67 1.80
N GLY A 104 -8.61 13.60 2.59
CA GLY A 104 -7.55 13.34 3.57
C GLY A 104 -6.21 13.02 2.93
N VAL A 105 -6.20 12.47 1.70
CA VAL A 105 -4.98 12.34 0.89
C VAL A 105 -4.46 13.72 0.47
N ASP A 106 -5.35 14.61 0.05
CA ASP A 106 -4.98 15.96 -0.39
C ASP A 106 -4.54 16.85 0.79
N GLU A 107 -5.14 16.69 1.97
CA GLU A 107 -4.64 17.31 3.22
C GLU A 107 -3.26 16.77 3.62
N LEU A 108 -3.07 15.44 3.57
CA LEU A 108 -1.78 14.82 3.86
C LEU A 108 -0.66 15.28 2.93
N ARG A 109 -0.98 15.60 1.67
CA ARG A 109 -0.03 16.17 0.72
C ARG A 109 0.37 17.60 1.09
N LYS A 110 -0.56 18.42 1.59
CA LYS A 110 -0.29 19.80 2.00
C LYS A 110 0.59 19.89 3.25
N GLU A 111 0.47 18.92 4.15
CA GLU A 111 1.15 18.97 5.44
C GLU A 111 2.51 18.25 5.46
N GLU A 112 2.93 17.64 4.34
CA GLU A 112 4.15 16.81 4.22
C GLU A 112 4.36 15.78 5.35
N ARG A 113 3.30 15.42 6.10
CA ARG A 113 3.40 14.46 7.20
C ARG A 113 3.76 13.09 6.66
N GLU A 114 4.48 12.28 7.45
CA GLU A 114 4.90 10.92 7.09
C GLU A 114 3.72 9.97 6.81
N VAL A 115 3.13 10.08 5.62
CA VAL A 115 2.05 9.22 5.12
C VAL A 115 2.46 7.75 5.19
N THR A 116 3.75 7.48 4.99
CA THR A 116 4.35 6.16 5.09
C THR A 116 4.20 5.55 6.49
N GLU A 117 4.42 6.34 7.54
CA GLU A 117 4.33 5.87 8.92
C GLU A 117 2.86 5.68 9.34
N ARG A 118 1.96 6.55 8.86
CA ARG A 118 0.51 6.37 9.05
C ARG A 118 0.00 5.07 8.41
N ILE A 119 0.40 4.78 7.17
CA ILE A 119 0.03 3.54 6.47
C ILE A 119 0.53 2.32 7.26
N ARG A 120 1.77 2.34 7.73
CA ARG A 120 2.36 1.26 8.55
C ARG A 120 1.57 0.99 9.82
N ARG A 121 1.30 2.04 10.60
CA ARG A 121 0.57 1.93 11.88
C ARG A 121 -0.84 1.42 11.67
N ARG A 122 -1.54 1.92 10.65
CA ARG A 122 -2.92 1.49 10.37
C ARG A 122 -2.99 0.04 9.92
N ASP A 123 -2.05 -0.40 9.08
CA ASP A 123 -2.01 -1.78 8.62
C ASP A 123 -1.75 -2.78 9.76
N LYS A 124 -0.85 -2.43 10.69
CA LYS A 124 -0.61 -3.19 11.93
C LYS A 124 -1.87 -3.27 12.80
N GLY A 125 -2.56 -2.14 13.02
CA GLY A 125 -3.78 -2.11 13.82
C GLY A 125 -4.92 -2.95 13.24
N VAL A 126 -5.15 -2.90 11.92
CA VAL A 126 -6.15 -3.75 11.24
C VAL A 126 -5.79 -5.23 11.35
N GLN A 127 -4.51 -5.56 11.51
CA GLN A 127 -4.07 -6.94 11.62
C GLN A 127 -4.25 -7.53 13.01
N GLN A 128 -4.03 -6.75 14.07
CA GLN A 128 -4.23 -7.21 15.46
C GLN A 128 -5.71 -7.47 15.80
N GLN A 129 -6.64 -6.88 15.02
CA GLN A 129 -8.09 -7.04 15.20
C GLN A 129 -8.68 -8.27 14.49
N ARG A 130 -7.86 -9.11 13.84
CA ARG A 130 -8.25 -10.32 13.10
C ARG A 130 -7.58 -11.55 13.67
#